data_AF-A0A7V9GQ43-F1
#
_entry.id   AF-A0A7V9GQ43-F1
#
_cell.length_a   1.000
_cell.length_b   1.000
_cell.length_c   1.000
_cell.angle_alpha   90.00
_cell.angle_beta   90.00
_cell.angle_gamma   90.00
#
_symmetry.space_group_name_H-M   'P 1'
#
loop_
_entity.id
_entity.type
_entity.pdbx_description
1 polymer ?
#
loop_
_entity_poly.entity_id
_entity_poly.type
_entity_poly.pdbx_seq_one_letter_code
_entity_poly.pdbx_strand_id
1 'polypeptide(L)'
;MKKIIGVYLLILSLAFASCDTISNLPTNTSGGIFSLNGNWMLNSSNDNALEGTIVTVFPAVSDATIRTLGNNTKCFRERDVIWRGVKSSSGGGFTFENLVNACNNASVYRPASITIISNDEIRISGQNDEGLELNQTWRRVTSE
;
A
#
# COMPACT_ATOMS: atom_id res chain seq x y z
N MET A 1 -19.70 -52.79 43.32
CA MET A 1 -18.31 -52.34 43.59
C MET A 1 -17.68 -51.99 42.24
N LYS A 2 -17.63 -50.71 41.85
CA LYS A 2 -16.38 -49.89 41.69
C LYS A 2 -15.17 -50.75 41.28
N LYS A 3 -14.50 -50.53 40.14
CA LYS A 3 -13.74 -49.32 39.79
C LYS A 3 -13.58 -49.17 38.26
N ILE A 4 -13.77 -47.95 37.79
CA ILE A 4 -13.46 -47.47 36.43
C ILE A 4 -12.02 -46.93 36.47
N ILE A 5 -11.15 -47.44 35.60
CA ILE A 5 -9.80 -46.93 35.30
C ILE A 5 -9.90 -46.56 33.81
N GLY A 6 -9.82 -45.31 33.33
CA GLY A 6 -9.10 -44.16 33.86
C GLY A 6 -7.72 -44.07 33.23
N VAL A 7 -7.62 -43.94 31.89
CA VAL A 7 -6.39 -43.49 31.22
C VAL A 7 -6.76 -42.51 30.10
N TYR A 8 -6.56 -41.24 30.41
CA TYR A 8 -6.44 -40.15 29.46
C TYR A 8 -5.19 -40.36 28.61
N LEU A 9 -5.29 -40.19 27.29
CA LEU A 9 -4.21 -39.60 26.49
C LEU A 9 -4.78 -39.09 25.17
N LEU A 10 -5.46 -37.93 25.23
CA LEU A 10 -5.78 -37.17 24.03
C LEU A 10 -4.54 -36.34 23.68
N ILE A 11 -3.76 -36.81 22.70
CA ILE A 11 -2.60 -36.08 22.19
C ILE A 11 -3.14 -34.89 21.37
N LEU A 12 -3.06 -33.70 21.97
CA LEU A 12 -3.40 -32.43 21.33
C LEU A 12 -2.23 -32.00 20.44
N SER A 13 -2.15 -32.52 19.22
CA SER A 13 -1.21 -32.06 18.19
C SER A 13 -1.74 -30.79 17.52
N LEU A 14 -1.69 -29.67 18.25
CA LEU A 14 -1.84 -28.32 17.68
C LEU A 14 -0.46 -27.70 17.55
N ALA A 15 0.27 -28.10 16.51
CA ALA A 15 1.53 -27.48 16.16
C ALA A 15 1.54 -27.19 14.66
N PHE A 16 1.85 -25.92 14.33
CA PHE A 16 2.23 -25.41 13.01
C PHE A 16 1.10 -25.12 12.00
N ALA A 17 0.24 -24.14 12.29
CA ALA A 17 -0.55 -23.45 11.26
C ALA A 17 -0.20 -21.95 11.18
N SER A 18 1.04 -21.58 11.49
CA SER A 18 1.47 -20.18 11.60
C SER A 18 2.85 -19.91 10.98
N CYS A 19 3.12 -20.49 9.80
CA CYS A 19 4.31 -20.12 8.99
C CYS A 19 3.97 -19.51 7.62
N ASP A 20 2.75 -19.68 7.11
CA ASP A 20 2.36 -19.12 5.80
C ASP A 20 2.01 -17.62 5.85
N THR A 21 1.86 -17.06 7.04
CA THR A 21 1.50 -15.64 7.19
C THR A 21 2.70 -14.71 7.02
N ILE A 22 3.93 -15.18 7.26
CA ILE A 22 5.16 -14.38 7.10
C ILE A 22 5.66 -14.42 5.66
N SER A 23 5.51 -15.55 4.95
CA SER A 23 5.98 -15.71 3.57
C SER A 23 5.30 -14.79 2.56
N ASN A 24 4.13 -14.24 2.90
CA ASN A 24 3.34 -13.35 2.04
C ASN A 24 3.41 -11.87 2.45
N LEU A 25 4.25 -11.51 3.43
CA LEU A 25 4.44 -10.10 3.78
C LEU A 25 5.29 -9.40 2.71
N PRO A 26 4.90 -8.19 2.28
CA PRO A 26 5.73 -7.39 1.38
C PRO A 26 7.11 -7.16 2.00
N THR A 27 8.15 -7.45 1.24
CA THR A 27 9.54 -7.20 1.63
C THR A 27 10.15 -6.13 0.74
N ASN A 28 11.09 -5.37 1.28
CA ASN A 28 11.91 -4.47 0.48
C ASN A 28 13.00 -5.24 -0.28
N THR A 29 13.75 -4.55 -1.14
CA THR A 29 14.86 -5.15 -1.92
C THR A 29 15.98 -5.74 -1.07
N SER A 30 16.07 -5.39 0.22
CA SER A 30 17.02 -5.95 1.19
C SER A 30 16.46 -7.13 2.01
N GLY A 31 15.23 -7.57 1.74
CA GLY A 31 14.58 -8.70 2.42
C GLY A 31 13.93 -8.38 3.77
N GLY A 32 13.94 -7.12 4.19
CA GLY A 32 13.25 -6.68 5.41
C GLY A 32 11.73 -6.55 5.19
N ILE A 33 10.93 -6.82 6.23
CA ILE A 33 9.48 -6.59 6.22
C ILE A 33 9.22 -5.11 5.95
N PHE A 34 8.39 -4.82 4.96
CA PHE A 34 8.08 -3.46 4.54
C PHE A 34 6.68 -3.04 5.00
N SER A 35 6.55 -1.76 5.38
CA SER A 35 5.28 -1.15 5.76
C SER A 35 5.04 0.15 5.01
N LEU A 36 3.89 0.24 4.34
CA LEU A 36 3.43 1.49 3.71
C LEU A 36 2.94 2.53 4.71
N ASN A 37 2.70 2.17 5.97
CA ASN A 37 2.19 3.09 6.99
C ASN A 37 3.06 4.36 7.07
N GLY A 38 2.42 5.53 7.08
CA GLY A 38 3.09 6.82 7.22
C GLY A 38 2.86 7.77 6.06
N ASN A 39 3.71 8.80 5.99
CA ASN A 39 3.62 9.87 5.01
C ASN A 39 4.58 9.65 3.84
N TRP A 40 4.10 9.85 2.62
CA TRP A 40 4.84 9.68 1.39
C TRP A 40 4.68 10.92 0.52
N MET A 41 5.79 11.48 0.03
CA MET A 41 5.81 12.61 -0.88
C MET A 41 6.11 12.15 -2.29
N LEU A 42 5.34 12.63 -3.27
CA LEU A 42 5.62 12.43 -4.68
C LEU A 42 6.88 13.24 -5.04
N ASN A 43 7.99 12.53 -5.21
CA ASN A 43 9.29 13.13 -5.48
C ASN A 43 9.48 13.41 -6.98
N SER A 44 8.99 12.52 -7.83
CA SER A 44 9.08 12.69 -9.29
C SER A 44 8.04 11.86 -10.02
N SER A 45 7.59 12.33 -11.17
CA SER A 45 6.65 11.64 -12.04
C SER A 45 6.93 11.96 -13.51
N ASN A 46 6.60 11.07 -14.43
CA ASN A 46 6.59 11.41 -15.85
C ASN A 46 5.43 12.36 -16.23
N ASP A 47 4.44 12.51 -15.34
CA ASP A 47 3.46 13.61 -15.32
C ASP A 47 3.64 14.42 -14.04
N ASN A 48 4.19 15.63 -14.14
CA ASN A 48 4.55 16.47 -13.00
C ASN A 48 3.35 17.14 -12.31
N ALA A 49 2.12 16.83 -12.71
CA ALA A 49 0.88 17.45 -12.25
C ALA A 49 0.67 17.45 -10.74
N LEU A 50 1.31 16.53 -10.01
CA LEU A 50 1.15 16.31 -8.57
C LEU A 50 2.46 16.33 -7.77
N GLU A 51 3.60 16.68 -8.38
CA GLU A 51 4.89 16.66 -7.69
C GLU A 51 4.88 17.51 -6.40
N GLY A 52 5.48 16.98 -5.33
CA GLY A 52 5.43 17.56 -3.98
C GLY A 52 4.18 17.20 -3.17
N THR A 53 3.20 16.50 -3.75
CA THR A 53 2.01 16.04 -3.01
C THR A 53 2.41 15.03 -1.94
N ILE A 54 1.91 15.22 -0.72
CA ILE A 54 2.11 14.31 0.41
C ILE A 54 0.82 13.56 0.69
N VAL A 55 0.91 12.23 0.78
CA VAL A 55 -0.20 11.36 1.15
C VAL A 55 0.12 10.62 2.44
N THR A 56 -0.92 10.35 3.22
CA THR A 56 -0.80 9.54 4.43
C THR A 56 -1.50 8.21 4.19
N VAL A 57 -0.77 7.11 4.38
CA VAL A 57 -1.31 5.75 4.33
C VAL A 57 -1.59 5.27 5.75
N PHE A 58 -2.82 4.83 6.00
CA PHE A 58 -3.22 4.23 7.27
C PHE A 58 -3.62 2.75 7.06
N PRO A 59 -2.96 1.79 7.74
CA PRO A 59 -3.22 0.36 7.53
C PRO A 59 -4.68 -0.06 7.79
N ALA A 60 -5.38 0.61 8.69
CA ALA A 60 -6.74 0.25 9.07
C ALA A 60 -7.78 0.48 7.96
N VAL A 61 -7.49 1.37 7.00
CA VAL A 61 -8.44 1.76 5.95
C VAL A 61 -7.98 1.39 4.55
N SER A 62 -6.78 0.82 4.41
CA SER A 62 -6.19 0.45 3.11
C SER A 62 -6.16 1.58 2.08
N ASP A 63 -6.19 2.83 2.51
CA ASP A 63 -6.28 4.00 1.64
C ASP A 63 -5.14 4.99 1.93
N ALA A 64 -4.72 5.71 0.88
CA ALA A 64 -3.82 6.85 0.98
C ALA A 64 -4.59 8.14 0.71
N THR A 65 -4.63 9.01 1.71
CA THR A 65 -5.34 10.29 1.63
C THR A 65 -4.35 11.43 1.45
N ILE A 66 -4.65 12.35 0.54
CA ILE A 66 -3.84 13.56 0.35
C ILE A 66 -3.87 14.41 1.63
N ARG A 67 -2.67 14.68 2.17
CA ARG A 67 -2.44 15.55 3.32
C ARG A 67 -2.06 16.96 2.91
N THR A 68 -1.18 17.06 1.91
CA THR A 68 -0.68 18.31 1.36
C THR A 68 -0.68 18.17 -0.15
N LEU A 69 -1.28 19.12 -0.85
CA LEU A 69 -1.19 19.18 -2.31
C LEU A 69 0.08 19.92 -2.72
N GLY A 70 0.88 19.31 -3.59
CA GLY A 70 2.01 19.97 -4.24
C GLY A 70 1.54 20.75 -5.47
N ASN A 71 2.23 20.56 -6.59
CA ASN A 71 1.68 20.97 -7.88
C ASN A 71 0.28 20.36 -8.05
N ASN A 72 -0.65 21.08 -8.67
CA ASN A 72 -2.03 20.63 -8.80
C ASN A 72 -2.68 21.17 -10.07
N THR A 73 -2.27 20.62 -11.22
CA THR A 73 -2.87 20.96 -12.51
C THR A 73 -4.13 20.15 -12.83
N LYS A 74 -4.51 19.19 -11.97
CA LYS A 74 -5.57 18.19 -12.18
C LYS A 74 -6.74 18.30 -11.16
N CYS A 75 -6.89 19.46 -10.52
CA CYS A 75 -7.97 19.80 -9.58
C CYS A 75 -8.15 18.84 -8.39
N PHE A 76 -7.08 18.18 -7.96
CA PHE A 76 -7.12 17.37 -6.76
C PHE A 76 -7.43 18.25 -5.55
N ARG A 77 -8.09 17.68 -4.54
CA ARG A 77 -8.44 18.35 -3.29
C ARG A 77 -7.68 17.72 -2.15
N GLU A 78 -7.38 18.54 -1.15
CA GLU A 78 -6.95 18.00 0.13
C GLU A 78 -8.03 17.04 0.62
N ARG A 79 -7.60 15.90 1.18
CA ARG A 79 -8.46 14.78 1.60
C ARG A 79 -9.01 13.87 0.49
N ASP A 80 -8.69 14.10 -0.78
CA ASP A 80 -8.96 13.08 -1.79
C ASP A 80 -8.20 11.79 -1.46
N VAL A 81 -8.85 10.65 -1.71
CA VAL A 81 -8.22 9.33 -1.61
C VAL A 81 -7.51 9.07 -2.92
N ILE A 82 -6.19 9.23 -2.96
CA ILE A 82 -5.40 9.05 -4.17
C ILE A 82 -5.13 7.58 -4.44
N TRP A 83 -4.87 6.78 -3.40
CA TRP A 83 -4.70 5.33 -3.51
C TRP A 83 -5.81 4.67 -2.72
N ARG A 84 -6.60 3.83 -3.38
CA ARG A 84 -7.72 3.15 -2.77
C ARG A 84 -7.48 1.65 -2.74
N GLY A 85 -7.84 1.00 -1.63
CA GLY A 85 -7.89 -0.45 -1.54
C GLY A 85 -6.53 -1.13 -1.67
N VAL A 86 -5.50 -0.52 -1.09
CA VAL A 86 -4.12 -1.00 -1.03
C VAL A 86 -4.06 -2.40 -0.39
N LYS A 87 -3.51 -3.36 -1.14
CA LYS A 87 -3.36 -4.77 -0.74
C LYS A 87 -1.96 -5.27 -1.06
N SER A 88 -1.41 -6.15 -0.21
CA SER A 88 -0.15 -6.85 -0.48
C SER A 88 -0.31 -7.80 -1.67
N SER A 89 0.70 -7.85 -2.53
CA SER A 89 0.79 -8.81 -3.64
C SER A 89 1.70 -9.99 -3.26
N SER A 90 1.39 -11.19 -3.77
CA SER A 90 2.16 -12.42 -3.55
C SER A 90 3.60 -12.39 -4.11
N GLY A 91 3.95 -11.39 -4.92
CA GLY A 91 5.28 -11.20 -5.51
C GLY A 91 6.20 -10.20 -4.77
N GLY A 92 5.79 -9.70 -3.60
CA GLY A 92 6.50 -8.62 -2.91
C GLY A 92 6.15 -7.25 -3.52
N GLY A 93 5.26 -6.52 -2.85
CA GLY A 93 4.74 -5.23 -3.33
C GLY A 93 3.28 -5.04 -2.95
N PHE A 94 2.63 -4.07 -3.57
CA PHE A 94 1.21 -3.78 -3.35
C PHE A 94 0.47 -3.51 -4.64
N THR A 95 -0.83 -3.77 -4.64
CA THR A 95 -1.77 -3.35 -5.68
C THR A 95 -2.85 -2.47 -5.08
N PHE A 96 -3.36 -1.53 -5.87
CA PHE A 96 -4.36 -0.55 -5.44
C PHE A 96 -5.03 0.09 -6.67
N GLU A 97 -6.04 0.92 -6.43
CA GLU A 97 -6.62 1.77 -7.46
C GLU A 97 -6.16 3.23 -7.26
N ASN A 98 -5.53 3.82 -8.28
CA ASN A 98 -5.05 5.19 -8.26
C ASN A 98 -6.10 6.15 -8.82
N LEU A 99 -6.34 7.27 -8.15
CA LEU A 99 -7.19 8.36 -8.66
C LEU A 99 -6.47 9.06 -9.82
N VAL A 100 -7.12 9.11 -10.98
CA VAL A 100 -6.54 9.69 -12.21
C VAL A 100 -7.27 10.93 -12.71
N ASN A 101 -8.48 11.21 -12.20
CA ASN A 101 -9.26 12.40 -12.59
C ASN A 101 -10.01 12.98 -11.38
N ALA A 102 -9.81 14.28 -11.12
CA ALA A 102 -10.49 15.03 -10.07
C ALA A 102 -11.18 16.33 -10.56
N CYS A 103 -11.00 16.76 -11.82
CA CYS A 103 -11.62 18.01 -12.32
C CYS A 103 -13.10 17.84 -12.75
N ASN A 104 -13.54 16.62 -13.07
CA ASN A 104 -14.82 16.39 -13.75
C ASN A 104 -15.97 15.99 -12.80
N ASN A 105 -15.84 16.24 -11.49
CA ASN A 105 -16.76 15.82 -10.41
C ASN A 105 -16.97 14.30 -10.24
N ALA A 106 -16.58 13.47 -11.22
CA ALA A 106 -16.55 12.02 -11.10
C ALA A 106 -15.12 11.55 -10.79
N SER A 107 -14.94 10.90 -9.66
CA SER A 107 -13.66 10.26 -9.33
C SER A 107 -13.46 9.03 -10.20
N VAL A 108 -12.41 9.04 -11.02
CA VAL A 108 -12.03 7.89 -11.84
C VAL A 108 -10.78 7.26 -11.24
N TYR A 109 -10.88 5.96 -10.96
CA TYR A 109 -9.77 5.17 -10.45
C TYR A 109 -9.31 4.16 -11.50
N ARG A 110 -7.98 3.98 -11.60
CA ARG A 110 -7.37 2.96 -12.47
C ARG A 110 -6.45 2.05 -11.66
N PRO A 111 -6.31 0.76 -12.03
CA PRO A 111 -5.38 -0.14 -11.35
C PRO A 111 -3.94 0.39 -11.40
N ALA A 112 -3.22 0.21 -10.29
CA ALA A 112 -1.81 0.53 -10.17
C ALA A 112 -1.10 -0.46 -9.24
N SER A 113 0.22 -0.52 -9.34
CA SER A 113 1.08 -1.36 -8.50
C SER A 113 2.20 -0.56 -7.86
N ILE A 114 2.63 -1.03 -6.68
CA ILE A 114 3.76 -0.49 -5.93
C ILE A 114 4.88 -1.52 -5.96
N THR A 115 6.03 -1.09 -6.48
CA THR A 115 7.32 -1.78 -6.33
C THR A 115 8.08 -1.12 -5.19
N ILE A 116 8.53 -1.93 -4.23
CA ILE A 116 9.30 -1.44 -3.08
C ILE A 116 10.77 -1.34 -3.51
N ILE A 117 11.36 -0.15 -3.45
CA ILE A 117 12.78 0.05 -3.79
C ILE A 117 13.63 0.02 -2.52
N SER A 118 13.20 0.71 -1.47
CA SER A 118 13.80 0.69 -0.13
C SER A 118 12.73 0.95 0.94
N ASN A 119 13.09 1.07 2.21
CA ASN A 119 12.15 1.46 3.27
C ASN A 119 11.57 2.87 3.10
N ASP A 120 12.29 3.72 2.37
CA ASP A 120 12.01 5.15 2.23
C ASP A 120 11.71 5.55 0.78
N GLU A 121 11.68 4.60 -0.15
CA GLU A 121 11.38 4.84 -1.55
C GLU A 121 10.54 3.71 -2.15
N ILE A 122 9.45 4.10 -2.82
CA ILE A 122 8.60 3.22 -3.61
C ILE A 122 8.42 3.77 -5.01
N ARG A 123 8.21 2.87 -5.97
CA ARG A 123 7.79 3.21 -7.32
C ARG A 123 6.39 2.73 -7.57
N ILE A 124 5.60 3.61 -8.18
CA ILE A 124 4.23 3.32 -8.60
C ILE A 124 4.20 3.30 -10.11
N SER A 125 3.58 2.25 -10.66
CA SER A 125 3.29 2.14 -12.08
C SER A 125 1.78 1.96 -12.29
N GLY A 126 1.23 2.74 -13.22
CA GLY A 126 -0.20 2.75 -13.53
C GLY A 126 -0.48 3.52 -14.81
N GLN A 127 -1.64 4.15 -14.88
CA GLN A 127 -2.06 4.98 -16.01
C GLN A 127 -2.61 6.33 -15.54
N ASN A 128 -2.52 7.36 -16.37
CA ASN A 128 -3.20 8.64 -16.16
C ASN A 128 -4.65 8.63 -16.70
N ASP A 129 -5.33 9.78 -16.69
CA ASP A 129 -6.69 9.93 -17.20
C ASP A 129 -6.80 9.62 -18.70
N GLU A 130 -5.75 9.91 -19.47
CA GLU A 130 -5.63 9.65 -20.90
C GLU A 130 -5.31 8.18 -21.23
N GLY A 131 -5.03 7.36 -20.22
CA GLY A 131 -4.63 5.95 -20.40
C GLY A 131 -3.16 5.76 -20.79
N LEU A 132 -2.35 6.83 -20.75
CA LEU A 132 -0.92 6.76 -20.92
C LEU A 132 -0.26 6.22 -19.64
N GLU A 133 0.90 5.60 -19.79
CA GLU A 133 1.67 5.08 -18.66
C GLU A 133 2.06 6.19 -17.70
N LEU A 134 1.80 5.97 -16.41
CA LEU A 134 2.14 6.88 -15.33
C LEU A 134 3.09 6.17 -14.37
N ASN A 135 4.32 6.69 -14.28
CA ASN A 135 5.36 6.18 -13.40
C ASN A 135 5.74 7.26 -12.40
N GLN A 136 5.64 6.92 -11.12
CA GLN A 136 5.86 7.85 -10.02
C GLN A 136 6.86 7.27 -9.02
N THR A 137 7.73 8.12 -8.50
CA THR A 137 8.62 7.78 -7.38
C THR A 137 8.19 8.57 -6.16
N TRP A 138 7.90 7.85 -5.08
CA TRP A 138 7.46 8.43 -3.81
C TRP A 138 8.50 8.15 -2.75
N ARG A 139 8.79 9.17 -1.93
CA ARG A 139 9.75 9.06 -0.83
C ARG A 139 9.06 9.26 0.52
N ARG A 140 9.51 8.52 1.53
CA ARG A 140 8.98 8.66 2.88
C ARG A 140 9.34 10.04 3.43
N VAL A 141 8.37 10.70 4.07
CA VAL A 141 8.62 11.94 4.80
C VAL A 141 9.09 11.58 6.20
N THR A 142 10.39 11.66 6.44
CA THR A 142 10.96 11.65 7.78
C THR A 142 10.88 13.08 8.31
N SER A 143 10.27 13.30 9.46
CA SER A 143 10.24 14.63 10.10
C SER A 143 11.66 15.21 10.17
N GLU A 144 11.82 16.44 9.72
CA GLU A 144 12.98 17.28 10.05
C GLU A 144 12.87 17.79 11.50
#